data_AF-A0A097ASD8-F1
#
_entry.id   AF-A0A097ASD8-F1
#
_cell.length_a   1.000
_cell.length_b   1.000
_cell.length_c   1.000
_cell.angle_alpha   90.00
_cell.angle_beta   90.00
_cell.angle_gamma   90.00
#
_symmetry.space_group_name_H-M   'P 1'
#
loop_
_entity.id
_entity.type
_entity.pdbx_description
1 polymer ?
#
loop_
_entity_poly.entity_id
_entity_poly.type
_entity_poly.pdbx_seq_one_letter_code
_entity_poly.pdbx_strand_id
1 'polypeptide(L)'
;MYQLALLLNILILRWYNVKYGLIVFYSYQHGLMTEKILKKNSIPVEFVPTPRSITNSCSHSLKFGIEYTKVIKDILQRINIPYKGIYEVEKTYSGYEVINIL
;
A
#
# COMPACT_ATOMS: atom_id res chain seq x y z
N MET A 1 -10.45 -28.78 -22.83
CA MET A 1 -9.08 -28.20 -22.93
C MET A 1 -9.08 -26.67 -22.90
N TYR A 2 -9.97 -25.96 -23.61
CA TYR A 2 -10.02 -24.49 -23.60
C TYR A 2 -10.50 -23.81 -22.30
N GLN A 3 -11.42 -24.44 -21.55
CA GLN A 3 -11.96 -23.89 -20.28
C GLN A 3 -10.88 -23.68 -19.19
N LEU A 4 -9.94 -24.63 -19.10
CA LEU A 4 -8.83 -24.60 -18.15
C LEU A 4 -7.83 -23.48 -18.49
N ALA A 5 -7.54 -23.24 -19.77
CA ALA A 5 -6.66 -22.16 -20.22
C ALA A 5 -7.28 -20.77 -19.97
N LEU A 6 -8.60 -20.63 -20.14
CA LEU A 6 -9.32 -19.38 -19.83
C LEU A 6 -9.33 -19.07 -18.33
N LEU A 7 -9.58 -20.10 -17.50
CA LEU A 7 -9.52 -19.97 -16.04
C LEU A 7 -8.11 -19.65 -15.55
N LEU A 8 -7.09 -20.27 -16.13
CA LEU A 8 -5.69 -19.92 -15.88
C LEU A 8 -5.40 -18.48 -16.27
N ASN A 9 -5.84 -17.99 -17.43
CA ASN A 9 -5.65 -16.59 -17.83
C ASN A 9 -6.39 -15.61 -16.90
N ILE A 10 -7.61 -15.92 -16.48
CA ILE A 10 -8.38 -15.09 -15.53
C ILE A 10 -7.69 -15.09 -14.16
N LEU A 11 -7.20 -16.22 -13.70
CA LEU A 11 -6.44 -16.31 -12.46
C LEU A 11 -5.12 -15.54 -12.58
N ILE A 12 -4.37 -15.70 -13.67
CA ILE A 12 -3.12 -14.96 -13.91
C ILE A 12 -3.38 -13.45 -13.95
N LEU A 13 -4.42 -12.97 -14.65
CA LEU A 13 -4.80 -11.55 -14.71
C LEU A 13 -5.29 -11.01 -13.36
N ARG A 14 -5.98 -11.84 -12.56
CA ARG A 14 -6.42 -11.50 -11.20
C ARG A 14 -5.26 -11.46 -10.20
N TRP A 15 -4.24 -12.29 -10.41
CA TRP A 15 -2.96 -12.22 -9.70
C TRP A 15 -2.07 -11.07 -10.20
N TYR A 16 -2.36 -10.55 -11.40
CA TYR A 16 -1.59 -9.49 -12.04
C TYR A 16 -1.99 -8.07 -11.60
N ASN A 17 -3.26 -7.80 -11.35
CA ASN A 17 -3.74 -6.45 -10.95
C ASN A 17 -3.98 -6.35 -9.43
N VAL A 18 -2.96 -6.63 -8.62
CA VAL A 18 -3.09 -6.43 -7.16
C VAL A 18 -2.72 -4.99 -6.85
N LYS A 19 -3.75 -4.14 -6.80
CA LYS A 19 -3.65 -2.77 -6.33
C LYS A 19 -3.57 -2.72 -4.81
N TYR A 20 -2.71 -1.87 -4.29
CA TYR A 20 -2.58 -1.64 -2.85
C TYR A 20 -2.23 -0.19 -2.55
N GLY A 21 -2.45 0.22 -1.31
CA GLY A 21 -2.06 1.53 -0.83
C GLY A 21 -0.68 1.51 -0.18
N LEU A 22 0.06 2.61 -0.32
CA LEU A 22 1.27 2.91 0.45
C LEU A 22 1.12 4.23 1.19
N ILE A 23 1.39 4.21 2.49
CA ILE A 23 1.60 5.42 3.29
C ILE A 23 3.11 5.65 3.37
N VAL A 24 3.57 6.80 2.86
CA VAL A 24 4.98 7.17 2.89
C VAL A 24 5.20 8.18 4.00
N PHE A 25 6.21 7.94 4.83
CA PHE A 25 6.50 8.77 6.00
C PHE A 25 7.77 9.59 5.82
N TYR A 26 7.86 10.68 6.59
CA TYR A 26 9.10 11.47 6.69
C TYR A 26 10.15 10.79 7.57
N SER A 27 9.76 9.89 8.48
CA SER A 27 10.66 9.19 9.39
C SER A 27 10.18 7.78 9.71
N TYR A 28 11.11 6.90 10.11
CA TYR A 28 10.81 5.54 10.54
C TYR A 28 9.92 5.50 11.78
N GLN A 29 10.10 6.46 12.72
CA GLN A 29 9.31 6.54 13.94
C GLN A 29 7.83 6.84 13.65
N HIS A 30 7.53 7.72 12.69
CA HIS A 30 6.15 7.99 12.26
C HIS A 30 5.49 6.72 11.69
N GLY A 31 6.25 5.96 10.89
CA GLY A 31 5.78 4.68 10.35
C GLY A 31 5.47 3.67 11.47
N LEU A 32 6.40 3.47 12.42
CA LEU A 32 6.20 2.56 13.55
C LEU A 32 5.02 2.92 14.44
N MET A 33 4.85 4.21 14.77
CA MET A 33 3.71 4.65 15.57
C MET A 33 2.39 4.40 14.84
N THR A 34 2.34 4.75 13.55
CA THR A 34 1.15 4.54 12.71
C THR A 34 0.83 3.05 12.61
N GLU A 35 1.83 2.19 12.40
CA GLU A 35 1.65 0.73 12.31
C GLU A 35 0.98 0.17 13.57
N LYS A 36 1.49 0.54 14.75
CA LYS A 36 0.93 0.09 16.04
C LYS A 36 -0.52 0.51 16.20
N ILE A 37 -0.85 1.74 15.82
CA ILE A 37 -2.21 2.27 15.92
C ILE A 37 -3.15 1.54 14.95
N LEU A 38 -2.74 1.33 13.70
CA LEU A 38 -3.54 0.63 12.70
C LEU A 38 -3.78 -0.83 13.10
N LYS A 39 -2.75 -1.54 13.57
CA LYS A 39 -2.88 -2.91 14.09
C LYS A 39 -3.80 -2.99 15.31
N LYS A 40 -3.75 -2.01 16.22
CA LYS A 40 -4.68 -1.92 17.38
C LYS A 40 -6.15 -1.73 16.95
N ASN A 41 -6.39 -1.14 15.78
CA ASN A 41 -7.71 -0.99 15.17
C ASN A 41 -8.05 -2.14 14.21
N SER A 42 -7.33 -3.27 14.27
CA SER A 42 -7.54 -4.44 13.41
C SER A 42 -7.39 -4.17 11.91
N ILE A 43 -6.61 -3.16 11.54
CA ILE A 43 -6.32 -2.84 10.13
C ILE A 43 -5.00 -3.52 9.75
N PRO A 44 -5.03 -4.48 8.79
CA PRO A 44 -3.83 -5.18 8.37
C PRO A 44 -2.93 -4.24 7.58
N VAL A 45 -1.70 -4.06 8.07
CA VAL A 45 -0.64 -3.29 7.42
C VAL A 45 0.69 -4.02 7.49
N GLU A 46 1.51 -3.81 6.46
CA GLU A 46 2.85 -4.39 6.31
C GLU A 46 3.90 -3.29 6.19
N PHE A 47 4.97 -3.40 6.96
CA PHE A 47 6.12 -2.49 6.85
C PHE A 47 7.00 -2.92 5.69
N VAL A 48 7.10 -2.08 4.66
CA VAL A 48 7.79 -2.41 3.39
C VAL A 48 8.80 -1.33 3.03
N PRO A 49 9.85 -1.65 2.26
CA PRO A 49 10.71 -0.62 1.72
C PRO A 49 9.95 0.31 0.79
N THR A 50 10.24 1.60 0.85
CA THR A 50 9.62 2.59 -0.05
C THR A 50 10.09 2.33 -1.48
N PRO A 51 9.19 2.19 -2.48
CA PRO A 51 9.59 2.06 -3.87
C PRO A 51 10.45 3.25 -4.31
N ARG A 52 11.54 2.96 -5.05
CA ARG A 52 12.51 3.97 -5.52
C ARG A 52 11.86 5.07 -6.36
N SER A 53 10.73 4.77 -7.00
CA SER A 53 9.94 5.73 -7.80
C SER A 53 9.24 6.80 -6.95
N ILE A 54 9.02 6.57 -5.64
CA ILE A 54 8.21 7.45 -4.78
C ILE A 54 9.05 8.43 -3.93
N THR A 55 10.34 8.19 -3.64
CA THR A 55 11.41 9.16 -3.18
C THR A 55 12.47 8.56 -2.22
N ASN A 56 13.57 9.31 -2.00
CA ASN A 56 14.69 9.06 -1.05
C ASN A 56 14.44 9.44 0.44
N SER A 57 13.21 9.70 0.90
CA SER A 57 13.01 10.33 2.24
C SER A 57 13.26 9.42 3.44
N CYS A 58 12.56 8.28 3.51
CA CYS A 58 12.77 7.24 4.51
C CYS A 58 12.69 5.92 3.78
N SER A 59 13.58 4.98 4.13
CA SER A 59 13.68 3.68 3.47
C SER A 59 12.42 2.82 3.58
N HIS A 60 11.39 3.24 4.32
CA HIS A 60 10.22 2.43 4.61
C HIS A 60 8.88 3.17 4.53
N SER A 61 7.85 2.39 4.23
CA SER A 61 6.44 2.76 4.04
C SER A 61 5.53 1.70 4.66
N LEU A 62 4.25 2.04 4.85
CA LEU A 62 3.23 1.06 5.23
C LEU A 62 2.37 0.69 4.03
N LYS A 63 2.35 -0.60 3.69
CA LYS A 63 1.48 -1.18 2.68
C LYS A 63 0.17 -1.65 3.31
N PHE A 64 -0.93 -1.41 2.63
CA PHE A 64 -2.28 -1.78 3.09
C PHE A 64 -3.20 -2.11 1.91
N GLY A 65 -4.29 -2.84 2.18
CA GLY A 65 -5.32 -3.14 1.18
C GLY A 65 -6.12 -1.88 0.82
N ILE A 66 -6.39 -1.66 -0.47
CA ILE A 66 -7.02 -0.42 -0.96
C ILE A 66 -8.40 -0.15 -0.30
N GLU A 67 -9.09 -1.21 0.12
CA GLU A 67 -10.37 -1.17 0.82
C GLU A 67 -10.31 -0.40 2.17
N TYR A 68 -9.11 -0.30 2.77
CA TYR A 68 -8.92 0.40 4.05
C TYR A 68 -8.61 1.89 3.89
N THR A 69 -8.49 2.41 2.66
CA THR A 69 -8.05 3.80 2.38
C THR A 69 -8.82 4.85 3.18
N LYS A 70 -10.16 4.75 3.20
CA LYS A 70 -11.02 5.72 3.89
C LYS A 70 -10.76 5.72 5.40
N VAL A 71 -10.80 4.54 6.02
CA VAL A 71 -10.56 4.38 7.46
C VAL A 71 -9.15 4.81 7.86
N ILE A 72 -8.15 4.52 7.03
CA ILE A 72 -6.76 4.94 7.28
C ILE A 72 -6.64 6.45 7.25
N LYS A 73 -7.25 7.14 6.27
CA LYS A 73 -7.26 8.61 6.22
C LYS A 73 -7.90 9.21 7.47
N ASP A 74 -9.03 8.66 7.91
CA ASP A 74 -9.73 9.13 9.11
C ASP A 74 -8.85 8.95 10.37
N ILE A 75 -8.13 7.83 10.48
CA ILE A 75 -7.20 7.59 11.59
C ILE A 75 -6.01 8.54 11.53
N LEU A 76 -5.38 8.71 10.36
CA LEU A 76 -4.24 9.61 10.16
C LEU A 76 -4.59 11.05 10.54
N GLN A 77 -5.79 11.52 10.19
CA GLN A 77 -6.30 12.83 10.58
C GLN A 77 -6.45 12.96 12.10
N ARG A 78 -6.96 11.91 12.78
CA ARG A 78 -7.15 11.94 14.24
C ARG A 78 -5.84 11.91 15.02
N ILE A 79 -4.85 11.14 14.56
CA ILE A 79 -3.56 11.01 15.25
C ILE A 79 -2.62 12.17 14.96
N ASN A 80 -2.92 12.96 13.91
CA ASN A 80 -2.17 14.15 13.51
C ASN A 80 -0.65 13.89 13.33
N ILE A 81 -0.30 12.74 12.73
CA ILE A 81 1.08 12.37 12.47
C ILE A 81 1.48 12.90 11.08
N PRO A 82 2.66 13.55 10.92
CA PRO A 82 3.13 14.00 9.60
C PRO A 82 3.49 12.82 8.70
N TYR A 83 2.86 12.74 7.54
CA TYR A 83 3.18 11.79 6.47
C TYR A 83 3.36 12.54 5.15
N LYS A 84 4.11 11.93 4.22
CA LYS A 84 4.45 12.53 2.94
C LYS A 84 3.32 12.43 1.93
N GLY A 85 2.62 11.30 1.94
CA GLY A 85 1.47 11.06 1.07
C GLY A 85 0.97 9.63 1.17
N ILE A 86 -0.20 9.41 0.58
CA ILE A 86 -0.76 8.09 0.36
C ILE A 86 -0.80 7.87 -1.15
N TYR A 87 -0.34 6.69 -1.58
CA TYR A 87 -0.19 6.35 -2.99
C TYR A 87 -0.92 5.05 -3.29
N GLU A 88 -1.62 5.00 -4.41
CA GLU A 88 -2.12 3.77 -4.99
C GLU A 88 -1.01 3.18 -5.89
N VAL A 89 -0.72 1.90 -5.69
CA VAL A 89 0.33 1.19 -6.42
C VAL A 89 -0.24 -0.07 -7.06
N GLU A 90 0.07 -0.26 -8.34
CA GLU A 90 -0.15 -1.52 -9.05
C GLU A 90 1.14 -2.34 -9.03
N LYS A 91 1.03 -3.62 -8.68
CA LYS A 91 2.12 -4.55 -8.97
C LYS A 91 2.05 -4.96 -10.43
N THR A 92 3.15 -4.83 -11.16
CA THR A 92 3.25 -5.23 -12.59
C THR A 92 4.31 -6.30 -12.78
N TYR A 93 4.46 -6.86 -13.99
CA TYR A 93 5.46 -7.91 -14.28
C TYR A 93 6.88 -7.36 -14.11
N SER A 94 7.06 -6.07 -14.38
CA SER A 94 8.36 -5.37 -14.35
C SER A 94 8.67 -4.73 -13.00
N GLY A 95 7.75 -4.81 -12.02
CA GLY A 95 7.92 -4.23 -10.69
C GLY A 95 6.64 -3.62 -10.14
N TYR A 96 6.62 -2.30 -9.98
CA TYR A 96 5.50 -1.56 -9.41
C TYR A 96 5.34 -0.22 -10.11
N GLU A 97 4.10 0.19 -10.32
CA GLU A 97 3.76 1.50 -10.86
C GLU A 97 2.89 2.26 -9.87
N VAL A 98 3.24 3.53 -9.67
CA VAL A 98 2.42 4.45 -8.87
C VAL A 98 1.32 4.94 -9.79
N ILE A 99 0.09 4.57 -9.47
CA ILE A 99 -1.05 4.88 -10.33
C ILE A 99 -1.60 6.26 -9.97
N ASN A 100 -1.78 6.52 -8.66
CA ASN A 100 -2.45 7.71 -8.16
C ASN A 100 -1.92 8.16 -6.80
N ILE A 101 -2.18 9.43 -6.48
CA ILE A 101 -2.07 9.98 -5.12
C ILE A 101 -3.47 9.99 -4.53
N LEU A 102 -3.63 9.40 -3.34
CA LEU A 102 -4.93 9.19 -2.68
C LEU A 102 -5.24 10.30 -1.70
#